data_AF-A0A9J7DIY4-F1
#
_entry.id   AF-A0A9J7DIY4-F1
#
_cell.length_a   1.000
_cell.length_b   1.000
_cell.length_c   1.000
_cell.angle_alpha   90.00
_cell.angle_beta   90.00
_cell.angle_gamma   90.00
#
_symmetry.space_group_name_H-M   'P 1'
#
loop_
_entity.id
_entity.type
_entity.pdbx_description
1 polymer ?
#
loop_
_entity_poly.entity_id
_entity_poly.type
_entity_poly.pdbx_seq_one_letter_code
_entity_poly.pdbx_strand_id
1 'polypeptide(L)'
;MKTSEVLQACLFLIERIKKRLFPYEDRTATRLGTLLEPRFKKEGFRSMFNADQASKVLENEVAAICKGHSSTVEPSTSQSMNNEPQQPLLNFMKSKIANKVRTSRVDAIAYTRQYFENAPTESDPLEYSRYNANDMSSLKICATRYLCIPATSTESERMFSKAGLIISDRRTCLKSKNVDSLLFLNKNDWITQ
;
A
#
# COMPACT_ATOMS: atom_id res chain seq x y z
N MET A 1 6.55 38.78 25.81
CA MET A 1 7.23 38.78 24.49
C MET A 1 6.24 38.39 23.39
N LYS A 2 5.41 39.33 22.93
CA LYS A 2 4.55 39.17 21.74
C LYS A 2 4.88 40.31 20.79
N THR A 3 6.02 40.23 20.12
CA THR A 3 6.35 41.18 19.04
C THR A 3 5.49 40.82 17.83
N SER A 4 5.00 41.85 17.12
CA SER A 4 4.18 41.71 15.90
C SER A 4 4.85 40.81 14.86
N GLU A 5 6.18 40.87 14.78
CA GLU A 5 7.03 40.06 13.91
C GLU A 5 6.88 38.55 14.17
N VAL A 6 6.84 38.13 15.43
CA VAL A 6 6.66 36.70 15.79
C VAL A 6 5.28 36.21 15.34
N LEU A 7 4.25 37.03 15.50
CA LEU A 7 2.90 36.68 15.08
C LEU A 7 2.80 36.56 13.55
N GLN A 8 3.44 37.47 12.82
CA GLN A 8 3.53 37.43 11.36
C GLN A 8 4.30 36.20 10.86
N ALA A 9 5.43 35.86 11.51
CA ALA A 9 6.18 34.64 11.19
C ALA A 9 5.35 33.37 11.41
N CYS A 10 4.60 33.29 12.52
CA CYS A 10 3.69 32.17 12.78
C CYS A 10 2.58 32.05 11.73
N LEU A 11 1.94 33.16 11.35
CA LEU A 11 0.92 33.17 10.29
C LEU A 11 1.49 32.70 8.95
N PHE A 12 2.70 33.18 8.60
CA PHE A 12 3.39 32.76 7.40
C PHE A 12 3.70 31.26 7.41
N LEU A 13 4.20 30.71 8.51
CA LEU A 13 4.45 29.27 8.64
C LEU A 13 3.18 28.45 8.48
N ILE A 14 2.07 28.87 9.11
CA ILE A 14 0.78 28.20 8.97
C ILE A 14 0.32 28.21 7.50
N GLU A 15 0.41 29.34 6.80
CA GLU A 15 0.05 29.44 5.39
C GLU A 15 0.91 28.51 4.52
N ARG A 16 2.23 28.45 4.78
CA ARG A 16 3.15 27.58 4.05
C ARG A 16 2.89 26.10 4.31
N ILE A 17 2.57 25.72 5.55
CA ILE A 17 2.17 24.35 5.89
C ILE A 17 0.92 23.97 5.11
N LYS A 18 -0.12 24.81 5.12
CA LYS A 18 -1.35 24.56 4.35
C LYS A 18 -1.05 24.38 2.87
N LYS A 19 -0.32 25.33 2.28
CA LYS A 19 0.03 25.31 0.85
C LYS A 19 0.85 24.09 0.44
N ARG A 20 1.75 23.60 1.28
CA ARG A 20 2.65 22.48 0.96
C ARG A 20 2.08 21.12 1.34
N LEU A 21 1.36 21.02 2.46
CA LEU A 21 0.94 19.73 3.02
C LEU A 21 -0.50 19.34 2.68
N PHE A 22 -1.43 20.30 2.58
CA PHE A 22 -2.84 19.95 2.32
C PHE A 22 -3.05 19.22 0.99
N PRO A 23 -2.32 19.52 -0.11
CA PRO A 23 -2.46 18.77 -1.35
C PRO A 23 -2.14 17.27 -1.24
N TYR A 24 -1.48 16.81 -0.18
CA TYR A 24 -1.21 15.37 0.00
C TYR A 24 -2.46 14.55 0.31
N GLU A 25 -3.54 15.16 0.82
CA GLU A 25 -4.81 14.46 0.98
C GLU A 25 -5.55 14.25 -0.35
N ASP A 26 -5.25 15.08 -1.35
CA ASP A 26 -5.87 15.01 -2.67
C ASP A 26 -5.06 14.17 -3.66
N ARG A 27 -3.78 13.93 -3.39
CA ARG A 27 -2.90 13.11 -4.24
C ARG A 27 -3.17 11.62 -4.01
N THR A 28 -3.36 10.87 -5.09
CA THR A 28 -3.77 9.45 -5.04
C THR A 28 -2.82 8.57 -4.24
N ALA A 29 -1.52 8.60 -4.52
CA ALA A 29 -0.56 7.75 -3.82
C ALA A 29 -0.49 8.04 -2.32
N THR A 30 -0.40 9.31 -1.93
CA THR A 30 -0.27 9.69 -0.51
C THR A 30 -1.56 9.50 0.26
N ARG A 31 -2.73 9.84 -0.31
CA ARG A 31 -4.00 9.61 0.37
C ARG A 31 -4.28 8.12 0.59
N LEU A 32 -3.99 7.29 -0.42
CA LEU A 32 -4.20 5.84 -0.30
C LEU A 32 -3.17 5.22 0.64
N GLY A 33 -1.91 5.68 0.61
CA GLY A 33 -0.89 5.29 1.58
C GLY A 33 -1.31 5.61 3.02
N THR A 34 -1.79 6.84 3.29
CA THR A 34 -2.31 7.21 4.61
C THR A 34 -3.50 6.35 5.03
N LEU A 35 -4.44 6.08 4.13
CA LEU A 35 -5.63 5.29 4.44
C LEU A 35 -5.29 3.81 4.69
N LEU A 36 -4.32 3.27 3.95
CA LEU A 36 -3.84 1.89 4.06
C LEU A 36 -2.84 1.71 5.20
N GLU A 37 -2.35 2.77 5.82
CA GLU A 37 -1.50 2.68 7.00
C GLU A 37 -2.35 2.39 8.26
N PRO A 38 -2.15 1.25 8.95
CA PRO A 38 -2.93 0.85 10.14
C PRO A 38 -2.96 1.90 11.25
N ARG A 39 -1.89 2.68 11.40
CA ARG A 39 -1.78 3.75 12.41
C ARG A 39 -2.64 4.97 12.11
N PHE A 40 -2.91 5.23 10.84
CA PHE A 40 -3.55 6.45 10.38
C PHE A 40 -5.00 6.20 9.98
N LYS A 41 -5.25 5.26 9.05
CA LYS A 41 -6.60 4.96 8.54
C LYS A 41 -7.32 6.26 8.14
N LYS A 42 -8.60 6.41 8.52
CA LYS A 42 -9.36 7.65 8.34
C LYS A 42 -8.92 8.78 9.28
N GLU A 43 -8.42 8.45 10.46
CA GLU A 43 -7.99 9.42 11.49
C GLU A 43 -6.74 10.19 11.09
N GLY A 44 -5.95 9.67 10.14
CA GLY A 44 -4.79 10.35 9.57
C GLY A 44 -5.13 11.51 8.62
N PHE A 45 -6.41 11.70 8.29
CA PHE A 45 -6.85 12.79 7.45
C PHE A 45 -7.31 13.97 8.29
N ARG A 46 -6.96 15.19 7.87
CA ARG A 46 -7.49 16.43 8.43
C ARG A 46 -8.94 16.66 8.00
N SER A 47 -9.28 16.32 6.76
CA SER A 47 -10.62 16.47 6.19
C SER A 47 -11.33 15.13 6.10
N MET A 48 -12.46 15.00 6.81
CA MET A 48 -13.32 13.81 6.71
C MET A 48 -13.83 13.58 5.28
N PHE A 49 -14.08 14.66 4.53
CA PHE A 49 -14.45 14.56 3.11
C PHE A 49 -13.35 13.86 2.30
N ASN A 50 -12.08 14.21 2.53
CA ASN A 50 -10.96 13.60 1.81
C ASN A 50 -10.77 12.13 2.21
N ALA A 51 -10.97 11.80 3.48
CA ALA A 51 -10.93 10.41 3.97
C ALA A 51 -12.00 9.54 3.29
N ASP A 52 -13.22 10.06 3.13
CA ASP A 52 -14.30 9.34 2.46
C ASP A 52 -14.09 9.23 0.95
N GLN A 53 -13.53 10.25 0.30
CA GLN A 53 -13.12 10.14 -1.10
C GLN A 53 -12.01 9.10 -1.28
N ALA A 54 -10.99 9.09 -0.41
CA ALA A 54 -9.94 8.08 -0.41
C ALA A 54 -10.52 6.66 -0.23
N SER A 55 -11.49 6.50 0.67
CA SER A 55 -12.17 5.21 0.90
C SER A 55 -12.90 4.72 -0.33
N LYS A 56 -13.65 5.59 -1.02
CA LYS A 56 -14.32 5.25 -2.29
C LYS A 56 -13.33 4.86 -3.38
N VAL A 57 -12.20 5.56 -3.48
CA VAL A 57 -11.14 5.22 -4.45
C VAL A 57 -10.56 3.85 -4.12
N LEU A 58 -10.25 3.58 -2.85
CA LEU A 58 -9.71 2.30 -2.42
C LEU A 58 -10.68 1.14 -2.70
N GLU A 59 -11.96 1.29 -2.36
CA GLU A 59 -13.00 0.29 -2.64
C GLU A 59 -13.09 -0.03 -4.13
N ASN A 60 -13.00 0.99 -4.99
CA ASN A 60 -13.02 0.80 -6.44
C ASN A 60 -11.77 0.06 -6.94
N GLU A 61 -10.58 0.36 -6.41
CA GLU A 61 -9.35 -0.34 -6.76
C GLU A 61 -9.35 -1.80 -6.31
N VAL A 62 -9.79 -2.05 -5.07
CA VAL A 62 -9.93 -3.42 -4.54
C VAL A 62 -10.95 -4.20 -5.37
N ALA A 63 -12.09 -3.58 -5.71
CA ALA A 63 -13.10 -4.22 -6.57
C ALA A 63 -12.58 -4.54 -7.98
N ALA A 64 -11.70 -3.71 -8.53
CA ALA A 64 -11.05 -3.95 -9.82
C ALA A 64 -10.06 -5.12 -9.74
N ILE A 65 -9.27 -5.21 -8.67
CA ILE A 65 -8.34 -6.33 -8.44
C ILE A 65 -9.11 -7.65 -8.27
N CYS A 66 -10.21 -7.64 -7.50
CA CYS A 66 -11.07 -8.81 -7.34
C CYS A 66 -11.62 -9.32 -8.69
N LYS A 67 -11.94 -8.43 -9.64
CA LYS A 67 -12.38 -8.82 -10.99
C LYS A 67 -11.23 -9.37 -11.85
N GLY A 68 -10.05 -8.76 -11.77
CA GLY A 68 -8.88 -9.18 -12.54
C GLY A 68 -8.34 -10.55 -12.12
N HIS A 69 -8.42 -10.88 -10.83
CA HIS A 69 -7.97 -12.18 -10.31
C HIS A 69 -8.87 -13.36 -10.73
N SER A 70 -10.14 -13.13 -11.11
CA SER A 70 -10.99 -14.17 -11.68
C SER A 70 -10.51 -14.70 -13.04
N SER A 71 -9.53 -14.05 -13.68
CA SER A 71 -9.05 -14.38 -15.03
C SER A 71 -7.68 -15.09 -15.06
N THR A 72 -7.00 -15.25 -13.92
CA THR A 72 -5.64 -15.83 -13.83
C THR A 72 -5.53 -17.06 -12.93
N VAL A 73 -6.66 -17.61 -12.51
CA VAL A 73 -6.68 -18.96 -11.94
C VAL A 73 -6.73 -19.92 -13.12
N GLU A 74 -5.59 -20.53 -13.46
CA GLU A 74 -5.60 -21.80 -14.20
C GLU A 74 -6.67 -22.72 -13.58
N PRO A 75 -7.39 -23.53 -14.36
CA PRO A 75 -8.34 -24.46 -13.79
C PRO A 75 -7.56 -25.47 -12.95
N SER A 76 -7.41 -25.17 -11.66
CA SER A 76 -7.07 -26.16 -10.65
C SER A 76 -8.15 -27.21 -10.76
N THR A 77 -7.79 -28.30 -11.42
CA THR A 77 -8.48 -29.58 -11.35
C THR A 77 -8.43 -29.99 -9.89
N SER A 78 -9.39 -29.50 -9.12
CA SER A 78 -9.68 -30.00 -7.79
C SER A 78 -10.38 -31.34 -7.98
N GLN A 79 -9.55 -32.38 -8.15
CA GLN A 79 -9.95 -33.71 -7.71
C GLN A 79 -10.20 -33.59 -6.20
N SER A 80 -11.47 -33.42 -5.82
CA SER A 80 -11.89 -33.54 -4.44
C SER A 80 -11.75 -35.00 -4.02
N MET A 81 -10.69 -35.34 -3.29
CA MET A 81 -10.78 -36.44 -2.34
C MET A 81 -11.23 -35.85 -1.00
N ASN A 82 -12.54 -35.80 -0.80
CA ASN A 82 -13.15 -35.46 0.48
C ASN A 82 -13.45 -36.76 1.23
N ASN A 83 -12.59 -37.13 2.19
CA ASN A 83 -12.89 -38.13 3.22
C ASN A 83 -13.23 -37.43 4.54
N GLU A 84 -14.27 -36.60 4.53
CA GLU A 84 -14.89 -36.02 5.74
C GLU A 84 -16.41 -36.25 5.64
N PRO A 85 -17.09 -36.66 6.73
CA PRO A 85 -18.51 -37.00 6.71
C PRO A 85 -19.36 -35.75 6.39
N GLN A 86 -19.78 -35.63 5.13
CA GLN A 86 -20.61 -34.52 4.68
C GLN A 86 -21.99 -34.62 5.31
N GLN A 87 -22.34 -33.67 6.19
CA GLN A 87 -23.69 -33.47 6.71
C GLN A 87 -24.66 -33.14 5.53
N PRO A 88 -25.49 -34.10 5.07
CA PRO A 88 -26.26 -33.95 3.83
C PRO A 88 -27.39 -32.92 3.97
N LEU A 89 -27.86 -32.70 5.21
CA LEU A 89 -28.94 -31.79 5.55
C LEU A 89 -28.66 -30.33 5.19
N LEU A 90 -27.38 -29.94 5.16
CA LEU A 90 -26.96 -28.54 4.91
C LEU A 90 -26.53 -28.29 3.46
N ASN A 91 -26.61 -29.29 2.57
CA ASN A 91 -26.17 -29.14 1.19
C ASN A 91 -26.96 -28.08 0.41
N PHE A 92 -28.26 -27.91 0.69
CA PHE A 92 -29.06 -26.85 0.09
C PHE A 92 -28.60 -25.45 0.54
N MET A 93 -28.05 -25.32 1.75
CA MET A 93 -27.48 -24.04 2.23
C MET A 93 -26.14 -23.81 1.57
N LYS A 94 -25.27 -24.82 1.47
CA LYS A 94 -23.98 -24.72 0.76
C LYS A 94 -24.18 -24.32 -0.69
N SER A 95 -25.15 -24.90 -1.40
CA SER A 95 -25.47 -24.52 -2.78
C SER A 95 -26.06 -23.11 -2.87
N LYS A 96 -26.94 -22.71 -1.94
CA LYS A 96 -27.41 -21.31 -1.85
C LYS A 96 -26.29 -20.31 -1.54
N ILE A 97 -25.34 -20.68 -0.70
CA ILE A 97 -24.18 -19.84 -0.34
C ILE A 97 -23.23 -19.73 -1.53
N ALA A 98 -22.96 -20.84 -2.22
CA ALA A 98 -22.12 -20.86 -3.42
C ALA A 98 -22.76 -20.10 -4.60
N ASN A 99 -24.10 -20.19 -4.75
CA ASN A 99 -24.86 -19.49 -5.78
C ASN A 99 -25.20 -18.03 -5.41
N LYS A 100 -24.91 -17.59 -4.19
CA LYS A 100 -25.06 -16.19 -3.81
C LYS A 100 -23.97 -15.40 -4.52
N VAL A 101 -24.34 -14.78 -5.64
CA VAL A 101 -23.46 -13.90 -6.43
C VAL A 101 -22.84 -12.87 -5.51
N ARG A 102 -21.59 -13.11 -5.09
CA ARG A 102 -20.80 -12.09 -4.42
C ARG A 102 -20.39 -11.09 -5.49
N THR A 103 -21.04 -9.94 -5.49
CA THR A 103 -20.57 -8.83 -6.32
C THR A 103 -19.20 -8.43 -5.78
N SER A 104 -18.18 -8.41 -6.65
CA SER A 104 -16.80 -8.08 -6.28
C SER A 104 -16.67 -6.75 -5.52
N ARG A 105 -17.61 -5.82 -5.74
CA ARG A 105 -17.71 -4.54 -5.03
C ARG A 105 -18.22 -4.67 -3.59
N VAL A 106 -19.20 -5.55 -3.33
CA VAL A 106 -19.72 -5.77 -1.98
C VAL A 106 -18.64 -6.40 -1.11
N ASP A 107 -17.91 -7.36 -1.66
CA ASP A 107 -16.76 -7.97 -0.98
C ASP A 107 -15.64 -6.94 -0.75
N ALA A 108 -15.31 -6.11 -1.75
CA ALA A 108 -14.32 -5.04 -1.58
C ALA A 108 -14.68 -4.07 -0.44
N ILE A 109 -15.96 -3.69 -0.33
CA ILE A 109 -16.46 -2.84 0.75
C ILE A 109 -16.33 -3.58 2.10
N ALA A 110 -16.73 -4.85 2.16
CA ALA A 110 -16.64 -5.66 3.38
C ALA A 110 -15.19 -5.78 3.86
N TYR A 111 -14.26 -6.10 2.97
CA TYR A 111 -12.82 -6.19 3.27
C TYR A 111 -12.25 -4.86 3.77
N THR A 112 -12.59 -3.77 3.10
CA THR A 112 -12.10 -2.43 3.48
C THR A 112 -12.61 -2.04 4.87
N ARG A 113 -13.87 -2.35 5.21
CA ARG A 113 -14.43 -2.11 6.54
C ARG A 113 -13.77 -2.98 7.61
N GLN A 114 -13.66 -4.29 7.33
CA GLN A 114 -12.99 -5.23 8.23
C GLN A 114 -11.55 -4.80 8.54
N TYR A 115 -10.84 -4.27 7.55
CA TYR A 115 -9.50 -3.71 7.74
C TYR A 115 -9.49 -2.54 8.71
N PHE A 116 -10.36 -1.55 8.53
CA PHE A 116 -10.38 -0.38 9.42
C PHE A 116 -10.69 -0.73 10.87
N GLU A 117 -11.56 -1.71 11.10
CA GLU A 117 -11.95 -2.15 12.44
C GLU A 117 -10.88 -3.01 13.12
N ASN A 118 -10.24 -3.94 12.38
CA ASN A 118 -9.38 -4.97 12.99
C ASN A 118 -7.88 -4.73 12.85
N ALA A 119 -7.43 -3.81 11.99
CA ALA A 119 -5.99 -3.59 11.81
C ALA A 119 -5.35 -3.00 13.09
N PRO A 120 -4.30 -3.64 13.64
CA PRO A 120 -3.63 -3.20 14.84
C PRO A 120 -2.87 -1.89 14.60
N THR A 121 -2.94 -0.97 15.58
CA THR A 121 -2.27 0.33 15.52
C THR A 121 -0.75 0.20 15.77
N GLU A 122 -0.32 -0.76 16.57
CA GLU A 122 1.08 -0.82 17.07
C GLU A 122 1.97 -1.83 16.31
N SER A 123 1.47 -2.49 15.27
CA SER A 123 2.22 -3.49 14.49
C SER A 123 2.79 -2.92 13.19
N ASP A 124 3.88 -3.52 12.69
CA ASP A 124 4.37 -3.24 11.34
C ASP A 124 3.24 -3.51 10.30
N PRO A 125 2.85 -2.52 9.49
CA PRO A 125 1.83 -2.66 8.44
C PRO A 125 2.11 -3.81 7.46
N LEU A 126 3.40 -4.06 7.18
CA LEU A 126 3.83 -5.13 6.29
C LEU A 126 3.71 -6.50 6.95
N GLU A 127 3.92 -6.59 8.26
CA GLU A 127 3.70 -7.83 9.02
C GLU A 127 2.22 -8.18 9.11
N TYR A 128 1.36 -7.20 9.44
CA TYR A 128 -0.09 -7.41 9.46
C TYR A 128 -0.61 -7.92 8.11
N SER A 129 -0.12 -7.33 7.02
CA SER A 129 -0.44 -7.76 5.65
C SER A 129 0.07 -9.17 5.31
N ARG A 130 1.10 -9.67 6.01
CA ARG A 130 1.60 -11.04 5.84
C ARG A 130 0.74 -12.08 6.55
N TYR A 131 0.28 -11.81 7.78
CA TYR A 131 -0.45 -12.78 8.59
C TYR A 131 -1.93 -12.96 8.17
N ASN A 132 -2.60 -11.90 7.69
CA ASN A 132 -4.02 -11.97 7.27
C ASN A 132 -4.23 -12.42 5.81
N ALA A 133 -3.46 -13.42 5.36
CA ALA A 133 -3.26 -13.71 3.94
C ALA A 133 -4.48 -14.25 3.15
N ASN A 134 -5.40 -14.99 3.77
CA ASN A 134 -6.36 -15.78 3.00
C ASN A 134 -7.65 -15.05 2.63
N ASP A 135 -8.14 -14.14 3.46
CA ASP A 135 -9.44 -13.49 3.22
C ASP A 135 -9.34 -12.10 2.55
N MET A 136 -8.14 -11.51 2.46
CA MET A 136 -7.97 -10.10 2.07
C MET A 136 -6.86 -9.84 1.03
N SER A 137 -6.65 -10.80 0.13
CA SER A 137 -5.59 -10.76 -0.89
C SER A 137 -5.62 -9.49 -1.77
N SER A 138 -6.81 -9.04 -2.18
CA SER A 138 -6.97 -7.84 -3.01
C SER A 138 -6.58 -6.55 -2.28
N LEU A 139 -6.91 -6.41 -0.99
CA LEU A 139 -6.49 -5.25 -0.20
C LEU A 139 -4.99 -5.26 0.04
N LYS A 140 -4.41 -6.44 0.27
CA LYS A 140 -2.96 -6.61 0.41
C LYS A 140 -2.22 -6.14 -0.83
N ILE A 141 -2.71 -6.47 -2.03
CA ILE A 141 -2.11 -5.98 -3.28
C ILE A 141 -2.12 -4.45 -3.32
N CYS A 142 -3.23 -3.80 -2.94
CA CYS A 142 -3.30 -2.34 -2.81
C CYS A 142 -2.31 -1.80 -1.76
N ALA A 143 -2.30 -2.36 -0.56
CA ALA A 143 -1.42 -1.96 0.54
C ALA A 143 0.05 -2.03 0.11
N THR A 144 0.46 -3.15 -0.47
CA THR A 144 1.84 -3.36 -0.92
C THR A 144 2.24 -2.34 -1.99
N ARG A 145 1.34 -2.03 -2.93
CA ARG A 145 1.60 -1.07 -4.02
C ARG A 145 1.81 0.36 -3.52
N TYR A 146 1.07 0.80 -2.49
CA TYR A 146 1.15 2.18 -2.01
C TYR A 146 2.15 2.37 -0.88
N LEU A 147 2.30 1.39 0.01
CA LEU A 147 3.25 1.46 1.13
C LEU A 147 4.71 1.28 0.67
N CYS A 148 4.96 0.68 -0.49
CA CYS A 148 6.32 0.57 -1.03
C CYS A 148 6.81 1.85 -1.71
N ILE A 149 5.96 2.87 -1.86
CA ILE A 149 6.34 4.14 -2.50
C ILE A 149 7.19 4.94 -1.50
N PRO A 150 8.44 5.28 -1.83
CA PRO A 150 9.27 6.08 -0.93
C PRO A 150 8.66 7.48 -0.75
N ALA A 151 8.61 7.96 0.49
CA ALA A 151 8.05 9.27 0.80
C ALA A 151 8.87 10.43 0.22
N THR A 152 10.17 10.20 -0.03
CA THR A 152 11.11 11.24 -0.48
C THR A 152 12.13 10.65 -1.47
N SER A 153 12.79 11.51 -2.25
CA SER A 153 13.90 11.16 -3.14
C SER A 153 15.20 10.84 -2.40
N THR A 154 15.23 10.88 -1.07
CA THR A 154 16.45 10.76 -0.26
C THR A 154 17.21 9.46 -0.50
N GLU A 155 16.52 8.32 -0.64
CA GLU A 155 17.17 7.05 -0.96
C GLU A 155 17.81 7.06 -2.36
N SER A 156 17.16 7.71 -3.33
CA SER A 156 17.73 7.90 -4.67
C SER A 156 18.93 8.84 -4.64
N GLU A 157 18.86 9.96 -3.89
CA GLU A 157 19.97 10.90 -3.72
C GLU A 157 21.18 10.25 -3.02
N ARG A 158 20.93 9.39 -2.02
CA ARG A 158 21.96 8.58 -1.36
C ARG A 158 22.61 7.62 -2.35
N MET A 159 21.81 6.99 -3.22
CA MET A 159 22.32 6.15 -4.31
C MET A 159 23.20 6.95 -5.28
N PHE A 160 22.78 8.14 -5.70
CA PHE A 160 23.57 9.02 -6.58
C PHE A 160 24.86 9.51 -5.91
N SER A 161 24.81 9.82 -4.61
CA SER A 161 26.00 10.19 -3.83
C SER A 161 27.02 9.05 -3.81
N LYS A 162 26.56 7.80 -3.63
CA LYS A 162 27.41 6.61 -3.75
C LYS A 162 27.94 6.40 -5.16
N ALA A 163 27.14 6.65 -6.20
CA ALA A 163 27.59 6.57 -7.58
C ALA A 163 28.75 7.55 -7.85
N GLY A 164 28.74 8.73 -7.23
CA GLY A 164 29.86 9.68 -7.27
C GLY A 164 31.18 9.13 -6.70
N LEU A 165 31.12 8.18 -5.75
CA LEU A 165 32.33 7.50 -5.26
C LEU A 165 32.82 6.40 -6.22
N ILE A 166 31.90 5.77 -6.96
CA ILE A 166 32.23 4.75 -7.98
C ILE A 166 32.89 5.41 -9.20
N ILE A 167 32.33 6.54 -9.63
CA ILE A 167 32.85 7.40 -10.71
C ILE A 167 33.79 8.44 -10.09
N SER A 168 34.99 8.00 -9.67
CA SER A 168 36.02 8.93 -9.19
C SER A 168 36.85 9.50 -10.35
N ASP A 169 37.61 10.58 -10.09
CA ASP A 169 38.53 11.20 -11.07
C ASP A 169 39.57 10.21 -11.64
N ARG A 170 39.92 9.17 -10.87
CA ARG A 170 40.81 8.09 -11.32
C ARG A 170 40.09 7.01 -12.15
N ARG A 171 38.76 6.98 -12.16
CA ARG A 171 37.90 6.00 -12.84
C ARG A 171 36.91 6.67 -13.79
N THR A 172 37.37 7.67 -14.53
CA THR A 172 36.55 8.48 -15.46
C THR A 172 36.19 7.78 -16.76
N CYS A 173 36.84 6.66 -17.11
CA CYS A 173 36.64 5.94 -18.37
C CYS A 173 35.66 4.74 -18.27
N LEU A 174 34.81 4.71 -17.24
CA LEU A 174 33.80 3.65 -17.10
C LEU A 174 32.64 3.89 -18.07
N LYS A 175 32.25 2.83 -18.80
CA LYS A 175 31.01 2.83 -19.59
C LYS A 175 29.81 2.85 -18.65
N SER A 176 28.73 3.55 -19.03
CA SER A 176 27.50 3.66 -18.21
C SER A 176 26.97 2.29 -17.74
N LYS A 177 26.93 1.27 -18.62
CA LYS A 177 26.53 -0.10 -18.25
C LYS A 177 27.34 -0.68 -17.07
N ASN A 178 28.63 -0.37 -17.00
CA ASN A 178 29.49 -0.86 -15.92
C ASN A 178 29.22 -0.10 -14.61
N VAL A 179 28.93 1.20 -14.69
CA VAL A 179 28.51 2.00 -13.53
C VAL A 179 27.22 1.43 -12.94
N ASP A 180 26.22 1.18 -13.78
CA ASP A 180 24.93 0.64 -13.35
C ASP A 180 25.09 -0.73 -12.66
N SER A 181 25.94 -1.59 -13.24
CA SER A 181 26.24 -2.91 -12.67
C SER A 181 26.94 -2.81 -11.32
N LEU A 182 27.93 -1.92 -11.19
CA LEU A 182 28.65 -1.69 -9.93
C LEU A 182 27.73 -1.09 -8.86
N LEU A 183 26.85 -0.17 -9.23
CA LEU A 183 25.88 0.45 -8.32
C LEU A 183 24.86 -0.58 -7.82
N PHE A 184 24.37 -1.45 -8.71
CA PHE A 184 23.50 -2.56 -8.36
C PHE A 184 24.17 -3.53 -7.38
N LEU A 185 25.42 -3.94 -7.66
CA LEU A 185 26.18 -4.82 -6.77
C LEU A 185 26.44 -4.16 -5.42
N ASN A 186 26.79 -2.86 -5.39
CA ASN A 186 27.02 -2.13 -4.14
C ASN A 186 25.76 -2.05 -3.26
N LYS A 187 24.58 -1.85 -3.87
CA LYS A 187 23.32 -1.76 -3.11
C LYS A 187 22.86 -3.12 -2.60
N ASN A 188 23.28 -4.20 -3.25
CA ASN A 188 22.87 -5.57 -2.94
C ASN A 188 24.00 -6.45 -2.39
N ASP A 189 24.97 -5.86 -1.68
CA ASP A 189 26.10 -6.61 -1.10
C ASP A 189 25.64 -7.69 -0.10
N TRP A 190 24.49 -7.48 0.54
CA TRP A 190 23.81 -8.43 1.43
C TRP A 190 23.46 -9.76 0.77
N ILE A 191 23.37 -9.84 -0.56
CA ILE A 191 23.14 -11.12 -1.27
C ILE A 191 24.37 -12.03 -1.18
N THR A 192 25.54 -11.45 -0.97
CA THR A 192 26.82 -12.18 -0.89
C THR A 192 27.31 -12.44 0.54
N GLN A 193 26.54 -12.04 1.55
CA GLN A 193 26.79 -12.32 2.98
C GLN A 193 25.97 -13.53 3.42
#